data_AF-A0A359LN85-F1
#
_entry.id   AF-A0A359LN85-F1
#
_cell.length_a   1.000
_cell.length_b   1.000
_cell.length_c   1.000
_cell.angle_alpha   90.00
_cell.angle_beta   90.00
_cell.angle_gamma   90.00
#
_symmetry.space_group_name_H-M   'P 1'
#
loop_
_entity.id
_entity.type
_entity.pdbx_description
1 polymer ?
#
loop_
_entity_poly.entity_id
_entity_poly.type
_entity_poly.pdbx_seq_one_letter_code
_entity_poly.pdbx_strand_id
1 'polypeptide(L)'
;PLNTLQRLDDNVVAQWRQQTIASNGTLNPAFQQVANPFQPAGGPPRPFNGFLGQATVERWRTLAPWPLLGDMTMQRTYGFSNFNSLQISLRRSMANGLMFDAHYTWSKALDFSTNELQLNGFNNDQGGNLNFEIVDVRNLNNNIRYSPNDTPHRFVFNYLYELPFGK
;
A
#
# COMPACT_ATOMS: atom_id res chain seq x y z
N PRO A 1 -0.14 7.41 -10.28
CA PRO A 1 0.15 8.75 -10.86
C PRO A 1 0.65 8.62 -12.30
N LEU A 2 0.34 9.59 -13.17
CA LEU A 2 0.79 9.64 -14.56
C LEU A 2 2.30 9.89 -14.67
N ASN A 3 2.79 10.86 -13.89
CA ASN A 3 4.21 11.16 -13.74
C ASN A 3 4.69 10.63 -12.39
N THR A 4 5.69 9.76 -12.40
CA THR A 4 6.28 9.17 -11.19
C THR A 4 7.66 8.62 -11.50
N LEU A 5 8.53 8.57 -10.48
CA LEU A 5 9.84 7.92 -10.55
C LEU A 5 9.74 6.47 -11.05
N GLN A 6 8.63 5.79 -10.77
CA GLN A 6 8.38 4.42 -11.24
C GLN A 6 8.08 4.33 -12.75
N ARG A 7 8.03 5.42 -13.50
CA ARG A 7 7.83 5.37 -14.97
C ARG A 7 9.07 5.79 -15.76
N LEU A 8 10.16 6.11 -15.06
CA LEU A 8 11.44 6.41 -15.69
C LEU A 8 12.05 5.15 -16.31
N ASP A 9 12.90 5.36 -17.31
CA ASP A 9 13.69 4.29 -17.93
C ASP A 9 14.60 3.61 -16.90
N ASP A 10 14.67 2.28 -16.95
CA ASP A 10 15.43 1.49 -15.99
C ASP A 10 16.94 1.75 -16.04
N ASN A 11 17.48 2.12 -17.21
CA ASN A 11 18.88 2.49 -17.35
C ASN A 11 19.19 3.80 -16.61
N VAL A 12 18.30 4.79 -16.70
CA VAL A 12 18.44 6.06 -15.98
C VAL A 12 18.41 5.81 -14.47
N VAL A 13 17.44 5.02 -14.00
CA VAL A 13 17.32 4.67 -12.59
C VAL A 13 18.55 3.89 -12.11
N ALA A 14 19.07 2.96 -12.91
CA ALA A 14 20.29 2.22 -12.60
C ALA A 14 21.53 3.13 -12.49
N GLN A 15 21.69 4.07 -13.43
CA GLN A 15 22.78 5.05 -13.38
C GLN A 15 22.70 5.94 -12.13
N TRP A 16 21.50 6.41 -11.78
CA TRP A 16 21.32 7.23 -10.58
C TRP A 16 21.61 6.46 -9.30
N ARG A 17 21.20 5.18 -9.25
CA ARG A 17 21.55 4.29 -8.13
C ARG A 17 23.07 4.20 -7.95
N GLN A 18 23.82 4.03 -9.04
CA GLN A 18 25.29 3.99 -8.98
C GLN A 18 25.87 5.31 -8.47
N GLN A 19 25.35 6.46 -8.92
CA GLN A 19 25.80 7.78 -8.45
C GLN A 19 25.51 7.98 -6.96
N THR A 20 24.33 7.58 -6.49
CA THR A 20 23.97 7.63 -5.07
C THR A 20 24.90 6.75 -4.24
N ILE A 21 25.20 5.53 -4.68
CA ILE A 21 26.15 4.63 -4.02
C ILE A 21 27.55 5.26 -3.98
N ALA A 22 28.05 5.77 -5.10
CA ALA A 22 29.37 6.41 -5.19
C ALA A 22 29.49 7.64 -4.27
N SER A 23 28.38 8.32 -4.01
CA SER A 23 28.30 9.46 -3.07
C SER A 23 28.07 9.06 -1.60
N ASN A 24 28.05 7.77 -1.26
CA ASN A 24 27.66 7.27 0.07
C ASN A 24 26.28 7.80 0.52
N GLY A 25 25.31 7.86 -0.40
CA GLY A 25 23.95 8.33 -0.12
C GLY A 25 23.78 9.84 -0.03
N THR A 26 24.83 10.64 -0.17
CA THR A 26 24.74 12.11 -0.05
C THR A 26 24.11 12.78 -1.28
N LEU A 27 24.15 12.14 -2.44
CA LEU A 27 23.53 12.62 -3.68
C LEU A 27 22.36 11.72 -4.10
N ASN A 28 21.19 12.32 -4.32
CA ASN A 28 20.11 11.70 -5.06
C ASN A 28 19.88 12.46 -6.38
N PRO A 29 20.37 11.93 -7.52
CA PRO A 29 20.26 12.62 -8.80
C PRO A 29 18.83 12.91 -9.25
N ALA A 30 17.83 12.16 -8.77
CA ALA A 30 16.44 12.37 -9.13
C ALA A 30 15.93 13.74 -8.64
N PHE A 31 16.29 14.11 -7.42
CA PHE A 31 15.83 15.33 -6.74
C PHE A 31 16.77 16.52 -6.93
N GLN A 32 17.87 16.35 -7.68
CA GLN A 32 18.76 17.45 -8.03
C GLN A 32 18.01 18.48 -8.87
N GLN A 33 18.10 19.75 -8.46
CA GLN A 33 17.52 20.86 -9.23
C GLN A 33 18.31 21.07 -10.53
N VAL A 34 17.60 21.11 -11.65
CA VAL A 34 18.13 21.40 -12.99
C VAL A 34 17.32 22.52 -13.62
N ALA A 35 17.88 23.21 -14.61
CA ALA A 35 17.15 24.24 -15.35
C ALA A 35 15.87 23.64 -15.94
N ASN A 36 14.75 24.35 -15.78
CA ASN A 36 13.47 23.90 -16.27
C ASN A 36 13.40 24.05 -17.80
N PRO A 37 13.35 22.95 -18.57
CA PRO A 37 13.31 23.03 -20.03
C PRO A 37 12.01 23.63 -20.57
N PHE A 38 10.97 23.76 -19.74
CA PHE A 38 9.69 24.38 -20.10
C PHE A 38 9.67 25.90 -19.87
N GLN A 39 10.75 26.45 -19.30
CA GLN A 39 10.92 27.88 -19.07
C GLN A 39 11.99 28.45 -20.01
N PRO A 40 11.91 29.75 -20.35
CA PRO A 40 12.95 30.36 -21.16
C PRO A 40 14.28 30.36 -20.40
N ALA A 41 15.39 30.12 -21.12
CA ALA A 41 16.74 30.10 -20.54
C ALA A 41 17.18 31.47 -19.97
N GLY A 42 16.45 32.55 -20.29
CA GLY A 42 16.64 33.89 -19.76
C GLY A 42 15.36 34.71 -19.87
N GLY A 43 15.25 35.74 -19.02
CA GLY A 43 14.04 36.56 -18.90
C GLY A 43 13.04 36.03 -17.85
N PRO A 44 11.93 36.75 -17.64
CA PRO A 44 10.95 36.37 -16.62
C PRO A 44 10.29 35.01 -16.95
N PRO A 45 10.04 34.15 -15.95
CA PRO A 45 9.34 32.89 -16.15
C PRO A 45 7.95 33.09 -16.76
N ARG A 46 7.54 32.17 -17.64
CA ARG A 46 6.17 32.05 -18.11
C ARG A 46 5.26 31.71 -16.92
N PRO A 47 4.05 32.29 -16.83
CA PRO A 47 3.15 32.15 -15.68
C PRO A 47 2.43 30.79 -15.68
N PHE A 48 3.19 29.70 -15.67
CA PHE A 48 2.67 28.35 -15.41
C PHE A 48 2.50 28.13 -13.91
N ASN A 49 1.58 27.25 -13.53
CA ASN A 49 1.37 26.86 -12.13
C ASN A 49 2.27 25.69 -11.72
N GLY A 50 2.57 25.61 -10.42
CA GLY A 50 3.35 24.50 -9.84
C GLY A 50 4.80 24.46 -10.32
N PHE A 51 5.37 23.26 -10.45
CA PHE A 51 6.77 23.08 -10.85
C PHE A 51 7.06 23.63 -12.25
N LEU A 52 6.08 23.64 -13.16
CA LEU A 52 6.26 24.15 -14.51
C LEU A 52 6.57 25.66 -14.52
N GLY A 53 6.12 26.41 -13.51
CA GLY A 53 6.38 27.85 -13.34
C GLY A 53 7.77 28.20 -12.80
N GLN A 54 8.50 27.22 -12.28
CA GLN A 54 9.79 27.44 -11.61
C GLN A 54 10.94 27.52 -12.61
N ALA A 55 11.94 28.38 -12.36
CA ALA A 55 13.14 28.46 -13.19
C ALA A 55 13.98 27.17 -13.16
N THR A 56 13.93 26.45 -12.04
CA THR A 56 14.55 25.12 -11.88
C THR A 56 13.52 24.11 -11.40
N VAL A 57 13.70 22.85 -11.80
CA VAL A 57 12.86 21.72 -11.39
C VAL A 57 13.73 20.52 -11.04
N GLU A 58 13.19 19.59 -10.28
CA GLU A 58 13.86 18.32 -10.01
C GLU A 58 14.13 17.56 -11.32
N ARG A 59 15.33 16.99 -11.47
CA ARG A 59 15.76 16.29 -12.68
C ARG A 59 14.76 15.22 -13.12
N TRP A 60 14.15 14.49 -12.20
CA TRP A 60 13.19 13.45 -12.59
C TRP A 60 11.95 13.99 -13.32
N ARG A 61 11.54 15.24 -13.04
CA ARG A 61 10.37 15.86 -13.68
C ARG A 61 10.61 16.17 -15.16
N THR A 62 11.87 16.38 -15.56
CA THR A 62 12.22 16.61 -16.97
C THR A 62 12.21 15.32 -17.79
N LEU A 63 12.37 14.17 -17.13
CA LEU A 63 12.37 12.84 -17.72
C LEU A 63 11.01 12.12 -17.59
N ALA A 64 10.02 12.77 -16.96
CA ALA A 64 8.70 12.21 -16.82
C ALA A 64 8.04 12.06 -18.22
N PRO A 65 7.21 11.02 -18.47
CA PRO A 65 6.63 10.80 -19.80
C PRO A 65 5.65 11.89 -20.25
N TRP A 66 4.91 12.53 -19.33
CA TRP A 66 3.92 13.56 -19.64
C TRP A 66 4.09 14.81 -18.78
N PRO A 67 5.23 15.51 -18.85
CA PRO A 67 5.60 16.52 -17.86
C PRO A 67 4.65 17.73 -17.86
N LEU A 68 4.06 18.08 -19.00
CA LEU A 68 3.11 19.18 -19.12
C LEU A 68 1.74 18.91 -18.48
N LEU A 69 1.39 17.63 -18.26
CA LEU A 69 0.17 17.26 -17.54
C LEU A 69 0.31 17.44 -16.02
N GLY A 70 1.52 17.72 -15.53
CA GLY A 70 1.76 17.96 -14.11
C GLY A 70 1.51 16.72 -13.24
N ASP A 71 1.13 16.96 -11.98
CA ASP A 71 0.90 15.91 -10.98
C ASP A 71 -0.56 15.42 -11.04
N MET A 72 -0.93 14.74 -12.13
CA MET A 72 -2.26 14.14 -12.28
C MET A 72 -2.37 12.81 -11.52
N THR A 73 -3.49 12.66 -10.80
CA THR A 73 -3.91 11.39 -10.21
C THR A 73 -4.51 10.49 -11.28
N MET A 74 -4.34 9.19 -11.09
CA MET A 74 -4.87 8.15 -11.94
C MET A 74 -5.86 7.36 -11.10
N GLN A 75 -7.12 7.32 -11.52
CA GLN A 75 -8.12 6.47 -10.91
C GLN A 75 -8.26 5.20 -11.75
N ARG A 76 -8.15 4.05 -11.08
CA ARG A 76 -8.31 2.75 -11.72
C ARG A 76 -9.15 1.86 -10.82
N THR A 77 -10.16 1.21 -11.40
CA THR A 77 -10.91 0.16 -10.72
C THR A 77 -10.09 -1.12 -10.73
N TYR A 78 -9.18 -1.26 -9.76
CA TYR A 78 -8.36 -2.44 -9.57
C TYR A 78 -8.21 -2.70 -8.07
N GLY A 79 -8.46 -3.93 -7.66
CA GLY A 79 -8.32 -4.36 -6.28
C GLY A 79 -8.34 -5.88 -6.18
N PHE A 80 -7.80 -6.38 -5.09
CA PHE A 80 -7.80 -7.79 -4.73
C PHE A 80 -8.07 -7.89 -3.23
N SER A 81 -8.91 -8.85 -2.85
CA SER A 81 -9.16 -9.25 -1.48
C SER A 81 -9.34 -10.76 -1.44
N ASN A 82 -8.61 -11.45 -0.59
CA ASN A 82 -8.65 -12.89 -0.45
C ASN A 82 -8.59 -13.28 1.02
N PHE A 83 -9.62 -14.00 1.46
CA PHE A 83 -9.76 -14.48 2.82
C PHE A 83 -9.75 -16.00 2.84
N ASN A 84 -8.82 -16.58 3.59
CA ASN A 84 -8.72 -18.02 3.83
C ASN A 84 -8.90 -18.28 5.33
N SER A 85 -9.62 -19.34 5.69
CA SER A 85 -9.76 -19.75 7.09
C SER A 85 -9.77 -21.25 7.26
N LEU A 86 -9.25 -21.69 8.40
CA LEU A 86 -9.33 -23.07 8.87
C LEU A 86 -10.06 -23.06 10.22
N GLN A 87 -11.11 -23.84 10.35
CA GLN A 87 -11.90 -23.94 11.57
C GLN A 87 -11.86 -25.38 12.09
N ILE A 88 -11.48 -25.53 13.35
CA ILE A 88 -11.41 -26.81 14.05
C ILE A 88 -12.36 -26.74 15.24
N SER A 89 -13.26 -27.72 15.34
CA SER A 89 -14.16 -27.88 16.48
C SER A 89 -13.93 -29.23 17.14
N LEU A 90 -13.73 -29.21 18.45
CA LEU A 90 -13.59 -30.40 19.28
C LEU A 90 -14.60 -30.33 20.42
N ARG A 91 -15.56 -31.25 20.41
CA ARG A 91 -16.61 -31.34 21.42
C ARG A 91 -16.56 -32.69 22.12
N ARG A 92 -16.73 -32.65 23.44
CA ARG A 92 -16.98 -33.80 24.29
C ARG A 92 -18.28 -33.58 25.06
N SER A 93 -19.26 -34.46 24.86
CA SER A 93 -20.46 -34.53 25.69
C SER A 93 -20.13 -34.95 27.13
N MET A 94 -21.00 -34.61 28.09
CA MET A 94 -20.81 -34.97 29.50
C MET A 94 -20.52 -36.47 29.67
N ALA A 95 -19.31 -36.80 30.11
CA ALA A 95 -18.86 -38.16 30.37
C ALA A 95 -17.79 -38.16 31.45
N ASN A 96 -18.00 -38.97 32.50
CA ASN A 96 -17.16 -39.01 33.72
C ASN A 96 -17.07 -37.63 34.39
N GLY A 97 -18.19 -36.92 34.47
CA GLY A 97 -18.28 -35.60 35.08
C GLY A 97 -17.66 -34.47 34.26
N LEU A 98 -17.12 -34.71 33.06
CA LEU A 98 -16.52 -33.66 32.21
C LEU A 98 -17.27 -33.49 30.89
N MET A 99 -17.64 -32.25 30.59
CA MET A 99 -18.09 -31.77 29.27
C MET A 99 -17.17 -30.64 28.81
N PHE A 100 -16.81 -30.59 27.53
CA PHE A 100 -16.10 -29.44 26.99
C PHE A 100 -16.42 -29.19 25.51
N ASP A 101 -16.21 -27.94 25.10
CA ASP A 101 -16.33 -27.50 23.71
C ASP A 101 -15.19 -26.53 23.39
N ALA A 102 -14.38 -26.86 22.40
CA ALA A 102 -13.22 -26.09 21.96
C ALA A 102 -13.35 -25.74 20.48
N HIS A 103 -13.10 -24.47 20.15
CA HIS A 103 -13.09 -23.96 18.78
C HIS A 103 -11.78 -23.23 18.52
N TYR A 104 -11.17 -23.52 17.38
CA TYR A 104 -10.00 -22.84 16.89
C TYR A 104 -10.23 -22.39 15.45
N THR A 105 -10.09 -21.10 15.21
CA THR A 105 -10.13 -20.51 13.88
C THR A 105 -8.76 -19.92 13.57
N TRP A 106 -8.16 -20.41 12.49
CA TRP A 106 -7.06 -19.73 11.82
C TRP A 106 -7.61 -18.91 10.65
N SER A 107 -7.11 -17.69 10.45
CA SER A 107 -7.43 -16.88 9.28
C SER A 107 -6.17 -16.32 8.61
N LYS A 108 -6.31 -16.04 7.32
CA LYS A 108 -5.38 -15.27 6.52
C LYS A 108 -6.16 -14.37 5.58
N ALA A 109 -6.10 -13.08 5.82
CA ALA A 109 -6.70 -12.06 4.97
C ALA A 109 -5.60 -11.30 4.21
N LEU A 110 -5.69 -11.29 2.88
CA LEU A 110 -4.80 -10.57 1.98
C LEU A 110 -5.57 -9.52 1.19
N ASP A 111 -5.14 -8.27 1.25
CA ASP A 111 -5.78 -7.15 0.59
C ASP A 111 -4.78 -6.32 -0.24
N PHE A 112 -5.31 -5.66 -1.27
CA PHE A 112 -4.58 -4.72 -2.12
C PHE A 112 -4.55 -3.28 -1.57
N SER A 113 -5.54 -2.91 -0.76
CA SER A 113 -5.65 -1.60 -0.10
C SER A 113 -5.80 -1.76 1.40
N THR A 114 -5.18 -0.87 2.17
CA THR A 114 -5.31 -0.82 3.64
C THR A 114 -6.65 -0.30 4.12
N ASN A 115 -7.35 0.47 3.30
CA ASN A 115 -8.69 0.90 3.64
C ASN A 115 -9.67 -0.24 3.39
N GLU A 116 -10.27 -0.72 4.48
CA GLU A 116 -11.51 -1.48 4.42
C GLU A 116 -12.54 -0.69 3.60
N LEU A 117 -13.35 -1.41 2.82
CA LEU A 117 -14.63 -0.91 2.33
C LEU A 117 -15.63 -0.79 3.49
N GLN A 118 -15.26 -0.14 4.60
CA GLN A 118 -16.21 0.29 5.61
C GLN A 118 -17.02 1.45 5.02
N LEU A 119 -18.06 1.07 4.27
CA LEU A 119 -19.09 1.90 3.66
C LEU A 119 -19.99 2.56 4.73
N ASN A 120 -19.41 3.35 5.63
CA ASN A 120 -20.19 4.23 6.52
C ASN A 120 -20.31 5.66 5.96
N GLY A 121 -20.03 5.84 4.68
CA GLY A 121 -20.28 7.06 3.95
C GLY A 121 -20.35 6.78 2.45
N PHE A 122 -21.51 7.00 1.84
CA PHE A 122 -21.77 6.91 0.40
C PHE A 122 -21.00 7.97 -0.45
N ASN A 123 -19.92 8.54 0.09
CA ASN A 123 -19.18 9.68 -0.49
C ASN A 123 -17.74 9.33 -0.88
N ASN A 124 -17.45 8.06 -1.18
CA ASN A 124 -16.11 7.67 -1.62
C ASN A 124 -16.17 6.83 -2.90
N ASP A 125 -16.18 7.52 -4.04
CA ASP A 125 -15.57 7.02 -5.28
C ASP A 125 -14.08 6.68 -5.11
N GLN A 126 -13.52 6.91 -3.91
CA GLN A 126 -12.20 6.48 -3.47
C GLN A 126 -12.23 5.08 -2.88
N GLY A 127 -12.71 4.10 -3.66
CA GLY A 127 -12.43 2.69 -3.38
C GLY A 127 -10.92 2.53 -3.12
N GLY A 128 -10.56 2.17 -1.88
CA GLY A 128 -9.17 2.02 -1.45
C GLY A 128 -8.27 3.19 -1.84
N ASN A 129 -8.44 4.37 -1.21
CA ASN A 129 -7.50 5.45 -1.44
C ASN A 129 -6.07 5.05 -1.03
N LEU A 130 -5.20 4.79 -2.02
CA LEU A 130 -3.79 4.47 -1.85
C LEU A 130 -2.89 5.72 -1.75
N ASN A 131 -3.46 6.92 -1.56
CA ASN A 131 -2.71 8.19 -1.53
C ASN A 131 -1.60 8.22 -0.46
N PHE A 132 -1.65 7.34 0.53
CA PHE A 132 -0.65 7.23 1.60
C PHE A 132 0.28 6.01 1.47
N GLU A 133 0.13 5.19 0.44
CA GLU A 133 0.95 4.00 0.23
C GLU A 133 1.78 4.11 -1.05
N ILE A 134 3.05 3.71 -0.96
CA ILE A 134 3.91 3.55 -2.14
C ILE A 134 3.40 2.33 -2.91
N VAL A 135 2.52 2.57 -3.87
CA VAL A 135 2.01 1.52 -4.76
C VAL A 135 3.04 1.29 -5.86
N ASP A 136 3.46 0.04 -6.05
CA ASP A 136 4.15 -0.38 -7.26
C ASP A 136 3.17 -0.31 -8.44
N VAL A 137 3.25 0.75 -9.23
CA VAL A 137 2.40 0.97 -10.40
C VAL A 137 2.88 0.22 -11.64
N ARG A 138 4.10 -0.37 -11.61
CA ARG A 138 4.62 -1.20 -12.69
C ARG A 138 4.07 -2.62 -12.60
N ASN A 139 3.91 -3.13 -11.39
CA ASN A 139 3.30 -4.43 -11.14
C ASN A 139 2.36 -4.37 -9.92
N LEU A 140 1.06 -4.31 -10.20
CA LEU A 140 0.06 -4.20 -9.14
C LEU A 140 0.02 -5.42 -8.21
N ASN A 141 0.48 -6.60 -8.66
CA ASN A 141 0.52 -7.80 -7.82
C ASN A 141 1.54 -7.70 -6.67
N ASN A 142 2.54 -6.81 -6.79
CA ASN A 142 3.51 -6.56 -5.72
C ASN A 142 2.91 -5.80 -4.53
N ASN A 143 1.68 -5.31 -4.66
CA ASN A 143 1.01 -4.53 -3.62
C ASN A 143 0.09 -5.38 -2.73
N ILE A 144 0.06 -6.71 -2.92
CA ILE A 144 -0.69 -7.63 -2.07
C ILE A 144 -0.05 -7.68 -0.69
N ARG A 145 -0.83 -7.46 0.36
CA ARG A 145 -0.38 -7.44 1.75
C ARG A 145 -1.42 -8.03 2.69
N TYR A 146 -1.04 -8.29 3.94
CA TYR A 146 -2.01 -8.69 4.97
C TYR A 146 -3.01 -7.58 5.24
N SER A 147 -4.27 -7.95 5.42
CA SER A 147 -5.32 -7.03 5.83
C SER A 147 -5.02 -6.48 7.22
N PRO A 148 -5.25 -5.18 7.49
CA PRO A 148 -5.15 -4.65 8.85
C PRO A 148 -6.16 -5.29 9.82
N ASN A 149 -7.18 -5.96 9.28
CA ASN A 149 -8.24 -6.62 10.05
C ASN A 149 -8.08 -8.12 10.16
N ASP A 150 -6.95 -8.66 9.68
CA ASP A 150 -6.69 -10.09 9.84
C ASP A 150 -6.54 -10.41 11.33
N THR A 151 -7.27 -11.42 11.80
CA THR A 151 -7.14 -11.97 13.16
C THR A 151 -6.72 -13.43 13.04
N PRO A 152 -5.41 -13.70 12.83
CA PRO A 152 -4.97 -15.00 12.31
C PRO A 152 -5.26 -16.18 13.22
N HIS A 153 -5.45 -15.94 14.51
CA HIS A 153 -5.72 -17.00 15.49
C HIS A 153 -6.80 -16.56 16.46
N ARG A 154 -7.88 -17.33 16.52
CA ARG A 154 -8.93 -17.19 17.52
C ARG A 154 -9.21 -18.54 18.16
N PHE A 155 -9.02 -18.63 19.47
CA PHE A 155 -9.30 -19.81 20.26
C PHE A 155 -10.40 -19.51 21.28
N VAL A 156 -11.39 -20.39 21.38
CA VAL A 156 -12.49 -20.31 22.35
C VAL A 156 -12.65 -21.67 23.01
N PHE A 157 -12.71 -21.70 24.33
CA PHE A 157 -12.82 -22.94 25.11
C PHE A 157 -13.85 -22.79 26.23
N ASN A 158 -14.74 -23.78 26.33
CA ASN A 158 -15.75 -23.89 27.37
C ASN A 158 -15.66 -25.28 28.00
N TYR A 159 -15.80 -25.36 29.33
CA TYR A 159 -15.84 -26.63 30.05
C TYR A 159 -16.83 -26.58 31.20
N LEU A 160 -17.39 -27.75 31.52
CA LEU A 160 -18.23 -27.98 32.70
C LEU A 160 -17.74 -29.25 33.37
N TYR A 161 -17.48 -29.17 34.67
CA TYR A 161 -17.02 -30.30 35.46
C TYR A 161 -17.88 -30.51 36.70
N GLU A 162 -18.45 -31.71 36.85
CA GLU A 162 -19.18 -32.13 38.03
C GLU A 162 -18.20 -32.62 39.11
N LEU A 163 -18.19 -31.94 40.26
CA LEU A 163 -17.35 -32.31 41.38
C LEU A 163 -17.96 -33.52 42.12
N PRO A 164 -17.14 -34.53 42.51
CA PRO A 164 -17.64 -35.76 43.15
C PRO A 164 -18.01 -35.60 44.63
N PHE A 165 -18.09 -34.38 45.15
CA PHE A 165 -18.33 -34.08 46.56
C PHE A 165 -19.36 -32.95 46.72
N GLY A 166 -20.16 -33.00 47.79
CA GLY A 166 -21.18 -31.97 48.10
C GLY A 166 -22.64 -32.33 47.76
N LYS A 167 -23.00 -33.63 47.78
CA LYS A 167 -24.41 -34.07 47.82
C LYS A 167 -24.93 -34.09 49.25
#